data_AF-A0A535M5Y7-F1
#
_entry.id   AF-A0A535M5Y7-F1
#
_cell.length_a   1.000
_cell.length_b   1.000
_cell.length_c   1.000
_cell.angle_alpha   90.00
_cell.angle_beta   90.00
_cell.angle_gamma   90.00
#
_symmetry.space_group_name_H-M   'P 1'
#
loop_
_entity.id
_entity.type
_entity.pdbx_description
1 polymer ?
#
loop_
_entity_poly.entity_id
_entity_poly.type
_entity_poly.pdbx_seq_one_letter_code
_entity_poly.pdbx_strand_id
1 'polypeptide(L)'
;MVSAFLSSTRQSGLSGQSGRPRKEASMRRPKASTATIAAALLGGGLAACGGGSSPSTGPGPDTVSVPLVDAQGAQVGTAVLTATGTGVRFHVSVNDLAPGGHGFRITSVGRCDSPDFTTAGAVLDPSGDTVQAANRLGHIAGALPDLPVGDDGRGTADFVDDLVTLDRGPASSLRGPQGSALIVTVTAADATARSTTTGARLACGVVSPEAATSPTPSPSPTPSPSPSPSLRTSTTTVTVTRTATPTPAPSTPTHTPIPPTPTPTPIGVPTP
;
A
#
# COMPACT_ATOMS: atom_id res chain seq x y z
N MET A 1 -82.46 -23.49 -14.73
CA MET A 1 -81.73 -24.30 -13.73
C MET A 1 -81.13 -23.30 -12.74
N VAL A 2 -81.60 -23.14 -11.50
CA VAL A 2 -81.86 -24.11 -10.40
C VAL A 2 -80.61 -24.33 -9.55
N SER A 3 -80.66 -23.83 -8.30
CA SER A 3 -79.91 -24.21 -7.09
C SER A 3 -78.36 -24.14 -7.10
N ALA A 4 -77.59 -23.65 -6.09
CA ALA A 4 -77.74 -23.37 -4.64
C ALA A 4 -76.90 -24.30 -3.75
N PHE A 5 -76.03 -23.71 -2.89
CA PHE A 5 -75.64 -24.15 -1.51
C PHE A 5 -75.09 -25.59 -1.25
N LEU A 6 -74.43 -25.95 -0.13
CA LEU A 6 -73.74 -25.25 0.98
C LEU A 6 -72.24 -25.05 0.57
N SER A 7 -71.13 -25.01 1.35
CA SER A 7 -70.71 -24.97 2.78
C SER A 7 -69.32 -24.28 2.81
N SER A 8 -68.74 -23.63 3.83
CA SER A 8 -68.88 -23.53 5.30
C SER A 8 -67.99 -24.46 6.17
N THR A 9 -66.88 -23.90 6.67
CA THR A 9 -66.33 -24.15 8.03
C THR A 9 -65.56 -22.90 8.51
N ARG A 10 -65.55 -22.69 9.83
CA ARG A 10 -65.34 -21.42 10.55
C ARG A 10 -63.87 -21.10 10.92
N GLN A 11 -63.61 -19.79 11.16
CA GLN A 11 -62.87 -19.15 12.29
C GLN A 11 -61.44 -19.66 12.63
N SER A 12 -60.43 -18.86 12.98
CA SER A 12 -60.33 -17.53 13.66
C SER A 12 -59.05 -16.81 13.15
N GLY A 13 -58.64 -15.58 13.51
CA GLY A 13 -59.10 -14.55 14.47
C GLY A 13 -57.86 -13.83 15.09
N LEU A 14 -58.00 -12.54 15.45
CA LEU A 14 -56.92 -11.61 15.91
C LEU A 14 -55.88 -11.26 14.81
N SER A 15 -55.56 -10.02 14.43
CA SER A 15 -55.61 -8.66 15.03
C SER A 15 -54.57 -8.33 16.12
N GLY A 16 -53.59 -7.48 15.78
CA GLY A 16 -53.13 -6.41 16.67
C GLY A 16 -51.73 -6.48 17.31
N GLN A 17 -50.70 -6.00 16.59
CA GLN A 17 -49.59 -5.22 17.19
C GLN A 17 -48.94 -4.38 16.06
N SER A 18 -49.21 -3.09 15.92
CA SER A 18 -48.95 -1.99 16.85
C SER A 18 -47.45 -1.85 17.15
N GLY A 19 -46.85 -0.78 16.62
CA GLY A 19 -45.41 -0.54 16.68
C GLY A 19 -44.92 -0.20 18.08
N ARG A 20 -43.66 -0.57 18.38
CA ARG A 20 -42.98 -0.19 19.63
C ARG A 20 -41.99 0.93 19.32
N PRO A 21 -42.08 2.12 19.95
CA PRO A 21 -41.10 3.18 19.74
C PRO A 21 -39.74 2.75 20.30
N ARG A 22 -38.68 3.00 19.52
CA ARG A 22 -37.29 2.76 19.93
C ARG A 22 -36.95 3.71 21.06
N LYS A 23 -36.97 3.21 22.32
CA LYS A 23 -36.67 4.04 23.51
C LYS A 23 -35.31 4.72 23.36
N GLU A 24 -35.30 6.04 23.42
CA GLU A 24 -34.08 6.82 23.52
C GLU A 24 -33.38 6.49 24.84
N ALA A 25 -32.13 6.02 24.76
CA ALA A 25 -31.25 5.92 25.90
C ALA A 25 -30.72 7.31 26.27
N SER A 26 -31.59 8.15 26.86
CA SER A 26 -31.26 9.49 27.35
C SER A 26 -30.30 9.42 28.55
N MET A 27 -29.03 9.16 28.25
CA MET A 27 -27.98 9.01 29.24
C MET A 27 -27.44 10.39 29.66
N ARG A 28 -27.41 10.60 30.97
CA ARG A 28 -27.38 11.95 31.55
C ARG A 28 -25.98 12.57 31.47
N ARG A 29 -25.91 13.83 31.02
CA ARG A 29 -24.68 14.64 31.07
C ARG A 29 -24.21 14.77 32.54
N PRO A 30 -23.01 14.31 32.91
CA PRO A 30 -22.45 14.64 34.21
C PRO A 30 -22.04 16.11 34.25
N LYS A 31 -22.54 16.87 35.25
CA LYS A 31 -21.98 18.19 35.56
C LYS A 31 -20.65 17.98 36.29
N ALA A 32 -19.53 18.25 35.62
CA ALA A 32 -18.25 18.44 36.30
C ALA A 32 -18.26 19.83 36.97
N SER A 33 -18.22 19.86 38.31
CA SER A 33 -18.24 21.11 39.07
C SER A 33 -16.88 21.82 39.01
N THR A 34 -16.91 23.14 38.79
CA THR A 34 -15.74 24.01 38.95
C THR A 34 -15.33 24.02 40.43
N ALA A 35 -14.13 23.53 40.75
CA ALA A 35 -13.59 23.50 42.11
C ALA A 35 -12.27 24.29 42.17
N THR A 36 -12.38 25.60 42.39
CA THR A 36 -11.22 26.49 42.56
C THR A 36 -10.60 26.30 43.95
N ILE A 37 -9.33 25.93 44.03
CA ILE A 37 -8.56 25.85 45.29
C ILE A 37 -7.27 26.67 45.14
N ALA A 38 -6.85 27.33 46.23
CA ALA A 38 -5.88 28.42 46.23
C ALA A 38 -4.41 27.98 46.13
N ALA A 39 -3.55 28.91 45.71
CA ALA A 39 -2.09 28.77 45.75
C ALA A 39 -1.52 29.25 47.09
N ALA A 40 -0.57 28.50 47.67
CA ALA A 40 0.12 28.84 48.92
C ALA A 40 1.58 28.32 48.97
N LEU A 41 2.46 29.05 48.28
CA LEU A 41 3.85 29.42 48.63
C LEU A 41 4.72 28.59 49.61
N LEU A 42 6.00 28.46 49.18
CA LEU A 42 7.27 28.36 49.93
C LEU A 42 7.76 27.03 50.54
N GLY A 43 9.09 26.81 50.41
CA GLY A 43 9.87 25.68 50.95
C GLY A 43 9.97 24.49 49.98
N GLY A 44 11.10 23.77 49.85
CA GLY A 44 12.45 23.94 50.39
C GLY A 44 13.39 22.94 49.68
N GLY A 45 14.64 23.31 49.39
CA GLY A 45 15.46 22.61 48.38
C GLY A 45 16.12 21.30 48.84
N LEU A 46 16.32 20.38 47.88
CA LEU A 46 17.23 19.23 47.98
C LEU A 46 17.81 18.93 46.60
N ALA A 47 19.11 19.18 46.42
CA ALA A 47 19.82 18.94 45.16
C ALA A 47 20.17 17.45 45.01
N ALA A 48 19.21 16.65 44.55
CA ALA A 48 19.44 15.24 44.26
C ALA A 48 20.18 15.08 42.92
N CYS A 49 21.34 14.41 42.93
CA CYS A 49 22.11 14.07 41.73
C CYS A 49 21.42 12.91 40.99
N GLY A 50 20.30 13.20 40.32
CA GLY A 50 19.61 12.25 39.46
C GLY A 50 20.51 11.81 38.31
N GLY A 51 20.90 10.53 38.29
CA GLY A 51 21.74 9.98 37.24
C GLY A 51 21.10 10.15 35.87
N GLY A 52 21.92 10.48 34.87
CA GLY A 52 21.49 10.60 33.48
C GLY A 52 21.08 9.25 32.91
N SER A 53 19.84 8.84 33.13
CA SER A 53 19.18 7.77 32.38
C SER A 53 19.05 8.23 30.93
N SER A 54 20.09 7.98 30.12
CA SER A 54 20.00 8.07 28.67
C SER A 54 18.73 7.35 28.22
N PRO A 55 17.86 7.99 27.41
CA PRO A 55 16.70 7.29 26.89
C PRO A 55 17.23 6.11 26.06
N SER A 56 16.99 4.91 26.57
CA SER A 56 17.31 3.68 25.85
C SER A 56 16.37 3.62 24.65
N THR A 57 16.84 4.11 23.50
CA THR A 57 16.21 3.89 22.20
C THR A 57 16.25 2.39 21.92
N GLY A 58 15.28 1.66 22.48
CA GLY A 58 14.92 0.34 21.98
C GLY A 58 14.55 0.46 20.51
N PRO A 59 14.64 -0.64 19.74
CA PRO A 59 14.25 -0.63 18.34
C PRO A 59 12.83 -0.08 18.22
N GLY A 60 12.66 0.97 17.40
CA GLY A 60 11.35 1.47 17.04
C GLY A 60 10.54 0.40 16.28
N PRO A 61 9.23 0.61 16.08
CA PRO A 61 8.42 -0.33 15.31
C PRO A 61 9.00 -0.48 13.90
N ASP A 62 9.26 -1.72 13.46
CA ASP A 62 9.83 -1.97 12.12
C ASP A 62 8.90 -1.37 11.06
N THR A 63 9.47 -0.50 10.22
CA THR A 63 8.70 0.39 9.35
C THR A 63 9.34 0.44 7.97
N VAL A 64 8.56 0.11 6.94
CA VAL A 64 9.00 0.06 5.54
C VAL A 64 8.17 1.03 4.73
N SER A 65 8.83 1.95 4.03
CA SER A 65 8.17 2.85 3.07
C SER A 65 8.29 2.29 1.66
N VAL A 66 7.16 2.17 0.97
CA VAL A 66 7.03 1.56 -0.35
C VAL A 66 6.43 2.58 -1.33
N PRO A 67 7.17 3.07 -2.33
CA PRO A 67 6.61 3.92 -3.37
C PRO A 67 5.65 3.10 -4.25
N LEU A 68 4.54 3.72 -4.66
CA LEU A 68 3.59 3.14 -5.61
C LEU A 68 3.80 3.82 -6.97
N VAL A 69 4.11 3.04 -8.01
CA VAL A 69 4.32 3.53 -9.38
C VAL A 69 3.25 3.02 -10.33
N ASP A 70 2.86 3.85 -11.29
CA ASP A 70 1.91 3.50 -12.35
C ASP A 70 2.58 2.72 -13.50
N ALA A 71 1.77 2.29 -14.48
CA ALA A 71 2.23 1.58 -15.67
C ALA A 71 3.20 2.39 -16.57
N GLN A 72 3.40 3.69 -16.31
CA GLN A 72 4.36 4.56 -16.98
C GLN A 72 5.65 4.75 -16.14
N GLY A 73 5.67 4.25 -14.90
CA GLY A 73 6.77 4.41 -13.95
C GLY A 73 6.74 5.71 -13.14
N ALA A 74 5.66 6.50 -13.24
CA ALA A 74 5.49 7.70 -12.43
C ALA A 74 4.97 7.34 -11.03
N GLN A 75 5.40 8.08 -10.00
CA GLN A 75 4.98 7.81 -8.63
C GLN A 75 3.58 8.39 -8.35
N VAL A 76 2.61 7.50 -8.15
CA VAL A 76 1.20 7.79 -7.88
C VAL A 76 0.81 7.52 -6.42
N GLY A 77 1.79 7.28 -5.55
CA GLY A 77 1.57 7.21 -4.10
C GLY A 77 2.75 6.69 -3.29
N THR A 78 2.49 6.49 -2.00
CA THR A 78 3.38 5.81 -1.04
C THR A 78 2.53 5.02 -0.04
N ALA A 79 2.94 3.79 0.26
CA ALA A 79 2.43 3.01 1.37
C ALA A 79 3.51 2.90 2.45
N VAL A 80 3.16 3.22 3.70
CA VAL A 80 4.01 3.00 4.87
C VAL A 80 3.47 1.79 5.63
N LEU A 81 4.29 0.75 5.69
CA LEU A 81 4.01 -0.49 6.39
C LEU A 81 4.68 -0.40 7.77
N THR A 82 3.96 -0.74 8.83
CA THR A 82 4.47 -0.71 10.21
C THR A 82 4.10 -1.99 10.93
N ALA A 83 5.09 -2.68 11.49
CA ALA A 83 4.88 -3.86 12.32
C ALA A 83 4.10 -3.47 13.60
N THR A 84 3.09 -4.28 13.93
CA THR A 84 2.28 -4.15 15.16
C THR A 84 2.28 -5.48 15.91
N GLY A 85 1.87 -5.48 17.19
CA GLY A 85 1.78 -6.70 17.98
C GLY A 85 0.75 -7.74 17.52
N THR A 86 0.01 -7.48 16.43
CA THR A 86 -1.05 -8.34 15.89
C THR A 86 -1.05 -8.43 14.36
N GLY A 87 0.01 -8.01 13.66
CA GLY A 87 0.07 -7.97 12.19
C GLY A 87 0.73 -6.70 11.65
N VAL A 88 0.44 -6.32 10.39
CA VAL A 88 1.00 -5.10 9.75
C VAL A 88 -0.06 -4.03 9.58
N ARG A 89 0.25 -2.80 10.01
CA ARG A 89 -0.51 -1.59 9.65
C ARG A 89 -0.03 -1.06 8.31
N PHE A 90 -0.95 -0.68 7.45
CA PHE A 90 -0.72 -0.02 6.17
C PHE A 90 -1.31 1.38 6.22
N HIS A 91 -0.47 2.41 6.19
CA HIS A 91 -0.90 3.78 5.96
C HIS A 91 -0.58 4.15 4.50
N VAL A 92 -1.61 4.28 3.68
CA VAL A 92 -1.48 4.47 2.22
C VAL A 92 -1.91 5.87 1.85
N SER A 93 -1.14 6.56 1.01
CA SER A 93 -1.52 7.81 0.37
C SER A 93 -1.26 7.74 -1.14
N VAL A 94 -2.22 8.16 -1.95
CA VAL A 94 -2.19 8.11 -3.42
C VAL A 94 -2.61 9.43 -4.05
N ASN A 95 -2.17 9.65 -5.29
CA ASN A 95 -2.42 10.82 -6.12
C ASN A 95 -2.64 10.42 -7.58
N ASP A 96 -3.28 11.30 -8.35
CA ASP A 96 -3.51 11.18 -9.80
C ASP A 96 -4.33 9.94 -10.26
N LEU A 97 -5.00 9.28 -9.31
CA LEU A 97 -5.96 8.20 -9.58
C LEU A 97 -7.34 8.76 -10.00
N ALA A 98 -8.23 7.89 -10.45
CA ALA A 98 -9.64 8.26 -10.65
C ALA A 98 -10.33 8.46 -9.28
N PRO A 99 -11.26 9.42 -9.13
CA PRO A 99 -12.19 9.43 -8.01
C PRO A 99 -12.94 8.09 -7.94
N GLY A 100 -13.13 7.53 -6.75
CA GLY A 100 -13.72 6.19 -6.59
C GLY A 100 -13.15 5.35 -5.45
N GLY A 101 -13.56 4.08 -5.39
CA GLY A 101 -12.96 3.07 -4.52
C GLY A 101 -11.99 2.17 -5.30
N HIS A 102 -10.75 2.06 -4.84
CA HIS A 102 -9.70 1.26 -5.50
C HIS A 102 -9.33 0.04 -4.68
N GLY A 103 -9.30 -1.14 -5.29
CA GLY A 103 -8.97 -2.37 -4.60
C GLY A 103 -7.49 -2.39 -4.23
N PHE A 104 -7.17 -2.29 -2.95
CA PHE A 104 -5.79 -2.40 -2.48
C PHE A 104 -5.47 -3.84 -2.08
N ARG A 105 -4.45 -4.45 -2.70
CA ARG A 105 -4.15 -5.89 -2.57
C ARG A 105 -2.65 -6.14 -2.40
N ILE A 106 -2.27 -7.09 -1.56
CA ILE A 106 -0.89 -7.59 -1.44
C ILE A 106 -0.75 -8.83 -2.33
N THR A 107 0.32 -8.95 -3.10
CA THR A 107 0.59 -10.10 -3.97
C THR A 107 1.91 -10.78 -3.65
N SER A 108 2.00 -12.09 -3.93
CA SER A 108 3.05 -12.99 -3.43
C SER A 108 4.44 -12.85 -4.06
N VAL A 109 4.63 -11.96 -5.03
CA VAL A 109 5.92 -11.72 -5.69
C VAL A 109 6.21 -10.21 -5.71
N GLY A 110 7.39 -9.82 -5.23
CA GLY A 110 7.88 -8.44 -5.24
C GLY A 110 8.37 -7.97 -6.62
N ARG A 111 7.46 -7.91 -7.61
CA ARG A 111 7.76 -7.51 -8.99
C ARG A 111 6.68 -6.61 -9.59
N CYS A 112 7.08 -5.41 -10.00
CA CYS A 112 6.21 -4.42 -10.65
C CYS A 112 6.58 -4.22 -12.13
N ASP A 113 6.57 -5.31 -12.91
CA ASP A 113 6.92 -5.23 -14.34
C ASP A 113 5.71 -4.70 -15.14
N SER A 114 5.84 -3.49 -15.69
CA SER A 114 4.81 -2.76 -16.46
C SER A 114 4.51 -3.41 -17.83
N PRO A 115 3.32 -3.18 -18.44
CA PRO A 115 2.26 -2.27 -17.99
C PRO A 115 1.22 -2.91 -17.06
N ASP A 116 1.05 -4.23 -17.10
CA ASP A 116 -0.10 -4.90 -16.48
C ASP A 116 0.16 -5.39 -15.04
N PHE A 117 1.40 -5.29 -14.55
CA PHE A 117 1.84 -5.76 -13.22
C PHE A 117 1.48 -7.21 -12.89
N THR A 118 1.30 -8.07 -13.90
CA THR A 118 0.95 -9.49 -13.76
C THR A 118 2.05 -10.30 -13.08
N THR A 119 3.31 -9.87 -13.23
CA THR A 119 4.51 -10.44 -12.61
C THR A 119 4.51 -10.40 -11.08
N ALA A 120 3.68 -9.55 -10.48
CA ALA A 120 3.51 -9.47 -9.03
C ALA A 120 2.80 -10.71 -8.45
N GLY A 121 2.23 -11.56 -9.31
CA GLY A 121 1.58 -12.82 -8.92
C GLY A 121 0.12 -12.66 -8.52
N ALA A 122 -0.40 -13.70 -7.87
CA ALA A 122 -1.72 -13.72 -7.24
C ALA A 122 -1.69 -12.95 -5.90
N VAL A 123 -2.87 -12.67 -5.33
CA VAL A 123 -2.98 -12.15 -3.96
C VAL A 123 -2.28 -13.10 -2.98
N LEU A 124 -1.56 -12.54 -2.01
CA LEU A 124 -0.73 -13.28 -1.06
C LEU A 124 -1.58 -14.23 -0.20
N ASP A 125 -1.43 -15.54 -0.42
CA ASP A 125 -2.02 -16.56 0.41
C ASP A 125 -0.95 -17.20 1.33
N PRO A 126 -1.00 -16.98 2.67
CA PRO A 126 -0.05 -17.55 3.61
C PRO A 126 -0.37 -18.99 4.04
N SER A 127 -1.53 -19.57 3.71
CA SER A 127 -1.74 -21.02 3.86
C SER A 127 -1.20 -21.78 2.65
N GLY A 128 -1.12 -21.13 1.49
CA GLY A 128 -0.63 -21.71 0.24
C GLY A 128 -1.65 -22.58 -0.48
N ASP A 129 -2.91 -22.53 -0.05
CA ASP A 129 -4.03 -23.18 -0.72
C ASP A 129 -4.39 -22.46 -2.04
N THR A 130 -5.15 -23.13 -2.91
CA THR A 130 -5.78 -22.48 -4.08
C THR A 130 -7.09 -21.76 -3.73
N VAL A 131 -7.50 -21.81 -2.46
CA VAL A 131 -8.73 -21.23 -1.92
C VAL A 131 -8.39 -20.38 -0.71
N GLN A 132 -8.40 -19.06 -0.92
CA GLN A 132 -8.02 -18.07 0.09
C GLN A 132 -8.87 -18.16 1.36
N ALA A 133 -8.23 -18.63 2.44
CA ALA A 133 -8.86 -18.81 3.74
C ALA A 133 -9.09 -17.45 4.41
N ALA A 134 -10.36 -17.06 4.54
CA ALA A 134 -10.74 -15.87 5.29
C ALA A 134 -10.63 -16.09 6.81
N ASN A 135 -10.18 -15.07 7.55
CA ASN A 135 -10.23 -15.06 9.01
C ASN A 135 -11.68 -14.99 9.54
N ARG A 136 -11.87 -15.03 10.86
CA ARG A 136 -13.22 -15.02 11.49
C ARG A 136 -14.02 -13.71 11.30
N LEU A 137 -13.43 -12.68 10.69
CA LEU A 137 -14.09 -11.43 10.31
C LEU A 137 -14.41 -11.37 8.80
N GLY A 138 -14.00 -12.38 8.03
CA GLY A 138 -14.17 -12.43 6.57
C GLY A 138 -13.01 -11.81 5.78
N HIS A 139 -11.91 -11.41 6.43
CA HIS A 139 -10.75 -10.86 5.73
C HIS A 139 -9.87 -11.98 5.17
N ILE A 140 -9.56 -11.91 3.89
CA ILE A 140 -8.55 -12.73 3.21
C ILE A 140 -7.19 -12.03 3.38
N ALA A 141 -6.13 -12.80 3.62
CA ALA A 141 -4.76 -12.27 3.72
C ALA A 141 -4.40 -11.49 2.45
N GLY A 142 -3.85 -10.29 2.61
CA GLY A 142 -3.53 -9.41 1.49
C GLY A 142 -4.73 -8.85 0.72
N ALA A 143 -5.97 -9.19 1.08
CA ALA A 143 -7.17 -8.55 0.53
C ALA A 143 -7.64 -7.40 1.45
N LEU A 144 -6.83 -6.34 1.48
CA LEU A 144 -7.10 -5.14 2.28
C LEU A 144 -8.39 -4.44 1.84
N PRO A 145 -9.04 -3.64 2.71
CA PRO A 145 -10.21 -2.85 2.31
C PRO A 145 -9.89 -1.90 1.16
N ASP A 146 -10.92 -1.51 0.41
CA ASP A 146 -10.74 -0.65 -0.77
C ASP A 146 -10.41 0.80 -0.35
N LEU A 147 -9.45 1.39 -1.06
CA LEU A 147 -8.87 2.71 -0.84
C LEU A 147 -9.75 3.80 -1.48
N PRO A 148 -10.40 4.69 -0.70
CA PRO A 148 -11.18 5.79 -1.25
C PRO A 148 -10.27 6.88 -1.83
N VAL A 149 -10.64 7.37 -3.02
CA VAL A 149 -10.02 8.50 -3.72
C VAL A 149 -11.10 9.54 -4.01
N GLY A 150 -10.83 10.80 -3.65
CA GLY A 150 -11.74 11.93 -3.83
C GLY A 150 -11.73 12.52 -5.25
N ASP A 151 -12.59 13.52 -5.47
CA ASP A 151 -12.73 14.23 -6.76
C ASP A 151 -11.46 14.99 -7.18
N ASP A 152 -10.51 15.22 -6.26
CA ASP A 152 -9.19 15.79 -6.51
C ASP A 152 -8.14 14.75 -6.96
N GLY A 153 -8.53 13.49 -7.12
CA GLY A 153 -7.66 12.38 -7.51
C GLY A 153 -6.74 11.89 -6.39
N ARG A 154 -7.00 12.28 -5.13
CA ARG A 154 -6.18 11.89 -3.97
C ARG A 154 -6.93 10.96 -3.02
N GLY A 155 -6.21 10.05 -2.40
CA GLY A 155 -6.75 9.11 -1.42
C GLY A 155 -5.79 8.88 -0.27
N THR A 156 -6.33 8.68 0.94
CA THR A 156 -5.57 8.26 2.12
C THR A 156 -6.38 7.24 2.90
N ALA A 157 -5.74 6.15 3.32
CA ALA A 157 -6.38 5.14 4.17
C ALA A 157 -5.41 4.49 5.16
N ASP A 158 -5.98 3.97 6.24
CA ASP A 158 -5.29 3.22 7.29
C ASP A 158 -5.95 1.86 7.47
N PHE A 159 -5.18 0.79 7.29
CA PHE A 159 -5.62 -0.58 7.42
C PHE A 159 -4.70 -1.37 8.36
N VAL A 160 -5.19 -2.49 8.90
CA VAL A 160 -4.37 -3.50 9.57
C VAL A 160 -4.77 -4.87 9.01
N ASP A 161 -3.79 -5.67 8.62
CA ASP A 161 -3.97 -7.07 8.24
C ASP A 161 -3.29 -7.94 9.32
N ASP A 162 -4.09 -8.81 9.96
CA ASP A 162 -3.67 -9.70 11.06
C ASP A 162 -3.14 -11.06 10.59
N LEU A 163 -3.08 -11.27 9.27
CA LEU A 163 -2.63 -12.51 8.63
C LEU A 163 -1.23 -12.38 7.99
N VAL A 164 -0.65 -11.17 7.97
CA VAL A 164 0.67 -10.85 7.41
C VAL A 164 1.62 -10.26 8.45
N THR A 165 2.94 -10.39 8.24
CA THR A 165 3.97 -9.81 9.10
C THR A 165 5.16 -9.22 8.31
N LEU A 166 5.92 -8.34 8.94
CA LEU A 166 7.26 -7.93 8.48
C LEU A 166 8.38 -8.84 9.06
N ASP A 167 8.05 -9.73 10.01
CA ASP A 167 9.02 -10.64 10.64
C ASP A 167 9.66 -11.62 9.66
N ARG A 168 10.88 -12.07 9.99
CA ARG A 168 11.61 -13.10 9.24
C ARG A 168 11.10 -14.51 9.55
N GLY A 169 10.82 -15.28 8.50
CA GLY A 169 10.64 -16.74 8.58
C GLY A 169 9.23 -17.27 8.27
N PRO A 170 8.13 -16.65 8.74
CA PRO A 170 6.78 -17.08 8.39
C PRO A 170 6.49 -17.00 6.89
N ALA A 171 5.62 -17.89 6.39
CA ALA A 171 5.08 -17.80 5.03
C ALA A 171 4.25 -16.52 4.79
N SER A 172 3.72 -15.94 5.87
CA SER A 172 3.05 -14.64 5.93
C SER A 172 4.00 -13.43 5.93
N SER A 173 5.31 -13.63 5.78
CA SER A 173 6.30 -12.54 5.74
C SER A 173 6.29 -11.79 4.40
N LEU A 174 5.93 -10.51 4.43
CA LEU A 174 5.97 -9.60 3.28
C LEU A 174 7.41 -9.36 2.76
N ARG A 175 8.41 -9.72 3.57
CA ARG A 175 9.86 -9.57 3.31
C ARG A 175 10.54 -10.91 3.01
N GLY A 176 9.76 -11.95 2.73
CA GLY A 176 10.23 -13.29 2.37
C GLY A 176 11.10 -13.33 1.09
N PRO A 177 11.61 -14.50 0.67
CA PRO A 177 12.69 -14.58 -0.33
C PRO A 177 12.39 -13.97 -1.71
N GLN A 178 11.11 -13.85 -2.10
CA GLN A 178 10.68 -13.22 -3.35
C GLN A 178 10.11 -11.80 -3.15
N GLY A 179 10.17 -11.27 -1.93
CA GLY A 179 9.45 -10.07 -1.50
C GLY A 179 7.92 -10.26 -1.53
N SER A 180 7.21 -9.15 -1.61
CA SER A 180 5.78 -9.08 -1.95
C SER A 180 5.53 -7.76 -2.68
N ALA A 181 4.38 -7.57 -3.30
CA ALA A 181 4.03 -6.28 -3.91
C ALA A 181 2.67 -5.79 -3.45
N LEU A 182 2.50 -4.47 -3.49
CA LEU A 182 1.27 -3.75 -3.17
C LEU A 182 0.66 -3.28 -4.48
N ILE A 183 -0.54 -3.75 -4.79
CA ILE A 183 -1.26 -3.46 -6.04
C ILE A 183 -2.48 -2.61 -5.72
N VAL A 184 -2.66 -1.53 -6.50
CA VAL A 184 -3.92 -0.77 -6.57
C VAL A 184 -4.69 -1.24 -7.80
N THR A 185 -5.98 -1.60 -7.66
CA THR A 185 -6.82 -2.09 -8.76
C THR A 185 -8.09 -1.29 -8.96
N VAL A 186 -8.59 -1.28 -10.20
CA VAL A 186 -9.92 -0.75 -10.55
C VAL A 186 -11.01 -1.66 -9.98
N THR A 187 -11.91 -1.13 -9.15
CA THR A 187 -13.10 -1.88 -8.68
C THR A 187 -14.22 -1.88 -9.72
N ALA A 188 -15.24 -2.70 -9.51
CA ALA A 188 -16.38 -2.83 -10.43
C ALA A 188 -17.27 -1.57 -10.50
N ALA A 189 -17.18 -0.66 -9.52
CA ALA A 189 -17.92 0.61 -9.54
C ALA A 189 -17.24 1.63 -10.48
N ASP A 190 -15.91 1.74 -10.37
CA ASP A 190 -15.14 2.85 -10.93
C ASP A 190 -14.54 2.55 -12.32
N ALA A 191 -14.74 1.32 -12.82
CA ALA A 191 -14.47 0.91 -14.21
C ALA A 191 -15.32 1.65 -15.28
N THR A 192 -16.08 2.67 -14.89
CA THR A 192 -17.04 3.41 -15.73
C THR A 192 -16.54 4.76 -16.23
N ALA A 193 -15.39 5.27 -15.74
CA ALA A 193 -14.86 6.59 -16.09
C ALA A 193 -13.69 6.59 -17.09
N ARG A 194 -12.94 5.49 -17.18
CA ARG A 194 -11.82 5.27 -18.12
C ARG A 194 -11.86 3.82 -18.60
N SER A 195 -11.31 3.51 -19.78
CA SER A 195 -11.46 2.21 -20.47
C SER A 195 -10.62 1.07 -19.85
N THR A 196 -10.54 1.01 -18.53
CA THR A 196 -9.80 0.03 -17.73
C THR A 196 -10.76 -1.02 -17.18
N THR A 197 -10.61 -2.28 -17.60
CA THR A 197 -11.41 -3.41 -17.12
C THR A 197 -11.35 -3.54 -15.59
N THR A 198 -12.46 -3.93 -14.96
CA THR A 198 -12.51 -4.32 -13.54
C THR A 198 -11.38 -5.28 -13.19
N GLY A 199 -10.63 -4.99 -12.14
CA GLY A 199 -9.45 -5.77 -11.71
C GLY A 199 -8.14 -5.41 -12.41
N ALA A 200 -8.14 -4.47 -13.36
CA ALA A 200 -6.90 -3.93 -13.93
C ALA A 200 -6.03 -3.30 -12.83
N ARG A 201 -4.71 -3.53 -12.91
CA ARG A 201 -3.71 -3.05 -11.94
C ARG A 201 -3.26 -1.65 -12.36
N LEU A 202 -3.61 -0.64 -11.56
CA LEU A 202 -3.29 0.76 -11.83
C LEU A 202 -1.89 1.15 -11.39
N ALA A 203 -1.49 0.67 -10.21
CA ALA A 203 -0.22 0.98 -9.59
C ALA A 203 0.34 -0.23 -8.83
N CYS A 204 1.66 -0.28 -8.72
CA CYS A 204 2.40 -1.35 -8.04
C CYS A 204 3.54 -0.76 -7.20
N GLY A 205 3.80 -1.32 -6.02
CA GLY A 205 4.98 -1.01 -5.20
C GLY A 205 5.61 -2.27 -4.62
N VAL A 206 6.93 -2.41 -4.74
CA VAL A 206 7.65 -3.61 -4.27
C VAL A 206 7.96 -3.50 -2.77
N VAL A 207 7.42 -4.42 -1.97
CA VAL A 207 7.97 -4.75 -0.64
C VAL A 207 9.17 -5.65 -0.88
N SER A 208 10.36 -5.07 -0.81
CA SER A 208 11.59 -5.79 -1.15
C SER A 208 11.83 -7.00 -0.22
N PRO A 209 12.39 -8.12 -0.73
CA PRO A 209 13.04 -9.10 0.12
C PRO A 209 14.15 -8.43 0.93
N GLU A 210 14.45 -8.96 2.13
CA GLU A 210 15.27 -8.27 3.14
C GLU A 210 16.65 -7.76 2.67
N ALA A 211 17.20 -8.32 1.59
CA ALA A 211 18.47 -7.88 1.00
C ALA A 211 18.51 -6.41 0.53
N ALA A 212 17.37 -5.77 0.25
CA ALA A 212 17.34 -4.37 -0.18
C ALA A 212 16.99 -3.42 0.98
N THR A 213 17.93 -3.25 1.91
CA THR A 213 17.94 -2.10 2.82
C THR A 213 17.95 -0.82 1.99
N SER A 214 16.92 0.04 2.15
CA SER A 214 16.93 1.38 1.53
C SER A 214 18.22 2.13 1.89
N PRO A 215 18.77 2.96 1.00
CA PRO A 215 20.04 3.64 1.26
C PRO A 215 19.91 4.56 2.48
N THR A 216 20.49 4.13 3.60
CA THR A 216 20.78 5.01 4.73
C THR A 216 21.49 6.25 4.19
N PRO A 217 21.06 7.48 4.52
CA PRO A 217 21.80 8.68 4.14
C PRO A 217 23.19 8.58 4.78
N SER A 218 24.19 8.25 3.96
CA SER A 218 25.52 7.91 4.44
C SER A 218 26.06 9.09 5.26
N PRO A 219 26.50 8.87 6.51
CA PRO A 219 27.04 9.96 7.32
C PRO A 219 28.24 10.55 6.58
N SER A 220 28.13 11.85 6.26
CA SER A 220 29.08 12.55 5.39
C SER A 220 30.53 12.29 5.84
N PRO A 221 31.44 11.90 4.93
CA PRO A 221 32.78 11.47 5.32
C PRO A 221 33.53 12.60 6.02
N THR A 222 33.77 12.41 7.33
CA THR A 222 34.50 13.35 8.17
C THR A 222 35.86 13.69 7.52
N PRO A 223 36.21 14.97 7.34
CA PRO A 223 37.49 15.33 6.73
C PRO A 223 38.64 14.85 7.60
N SER A 224 39.41 13.88 7.10
CA SER A 224 40.57 13.32 7.79
C SER A 224 41.65 14.40 7.98
N PRO A 225 42.27 14.52 9.17
CA PRO A 225 43.24 15.59 9.44
C PRO A 225 44.48 15.47 8.56
N SER A 226 44.84 16.58 7.91
CA SER A 226 45.97 16.67 6.99
C SER A 226 47.32 16.51 7.71
N PRO A 227 48.21 15.59 7.26
CA PRO A 227 49.60 15.58 7.68
C PRO A 227 50.38 16.73 7.00
N SER A 228 51.20 17.44 7.78
CA SER A 228 52.05 18.54 7.30
C SER A 228 53.20 18.08 6.38
N PRO A 229 53.77 18.97 5.55
CA PRO A 229 54.65 18.59 4.46
C PRO A 229 56.04 18.12 4.92
N SER A 230 56.58 17.13 4.20
CA SER A 230 58.01 16.76 4.23
C SER A 230 58.67 17.00 2.88
N LEU A 231 59.97 17.26 2.90
CA LEU A 231 60.71 17.93 1.81
C LEU A 231 61.41 16.94 0.86
N ARG A 232 61.63 17.37 -0.40
CA ARG A 232 62.46 16.73 -1.46
C ARG A 232 61.84 15.46 -2.10
N THR A 233 62.22 15.02 -3.30
CA THR A 233 63.26 15.50 -4.24
C THR A 233 62.71 15.55 -5.67
N SER A 234 63.16 16.50 -6.49
CA SER A 234 62.79 16.57 -7.91
C SER A 234 63.47 15.49 -8.74
N THR A 235 62.69 14.65 -9.43
CA THR A 235 63.18 13.73 -10.47
C THR A 235 62.39 13.97 -11.76
N THR A 236 63.05 14.50 -12.78
CA THR A 236 62.45 14.74 -14.10
C THR A 236 62.38 13.44 -14.89
N THR A 237 61.16 12.99 -15.20
CA THR A 237 60.92 11.89 -16.15
C THR A 237 60.20 12.42 -17.39
N VAL A 238 60.69 12.06 -18.58
CA VAL A 238 60.34 12.71 -19.85
C VAL A 238 58.98 12.25 -20.39
N THR A 239 58.22 13.19 -20.95
CA THR A 239 56.94 12.95 -21.63
C THR A 239 57.10 12.04 -22.86
N VAL A 240 56.31 10.96 -22.93
CA VAL A 240 56.15 10.15 -24.15
C VAL A 240 54.71 10.25 -24.63
N THR A 241 54.47 11.13 -25.59
CA THR A 241 53.16 11.33 -26.21
C THR A 241 52.78 10.12 -27.06
N ARG A 242 51.87 9.28 -26.58
CA ARG A 242 51.30 8.18 -27.39
C ARG A 242 50.18 8.73 -28.26
N THR A 243 50.39 8.69 -29.58
CA THR A 243 49.40 9.04 -30.60
C THR A 243 48.10 8.26 -30.40
N ALA A 244 46.96 8.93 -30.46
CA ALA A 244 45.65 8.29 -30.39
C ALA A 244 45.28 7.63 -31.73
N THR A 245 44.88 6.36 -31.70
CA THR A 245 44.29 5.66 -32.85
C THR A 245 42.86 6.14 -33.06
N PRO A 246 42.43 6.47 -34.30
CA PRO A 246 41.04 6.86 -34.55
C PRO A 246 40.08 5.67 -34.40
N THR A 247 39.05 5.83 -33.58
CA THR A 247 37.95 4.87 -33.40
C THR A 247 37.05 4.87 -34.64
N PRO A 248 36.66 3.71 -35.20
CA PRO A 248 35.68 3.64 -36.29
C PRO A 248 34.28 4.06 -35.81
N ALA A 249 33.52 4.71 -36.69
CA ALA A 249 32.19 5.22 -36.37
C ALA A 249 31.14 4.08 -36.23
N PRO A 250 30.11 4.25 -35.38
CA PRO A 250 29.01 3.30 -35.28
C PRO A 250 28.13 3.32 -36.54
N SER A 251 27.83 2.15 -37.08
CA SER A 251 26.94 1.99 -38.24
C SER A 251 25.47 2.05 -37.85
N THR A 252 24.70 2.92 -38.50
CA THR A 252 23.25 3.10 -38.27
C THR A 252 22.47 1.86 -38.72
N PRO A 253 21.55 1.31 -37.90
CA PRO A 253 20.65 0.24 -38.34
C PRO A 253 19.57 0.79 -39.30
N THR A 254 19.55 0.30 -40.53
CA THR A 254 18.52 0.64 -41.52
C THR A 254 17.17 0.06 -41.11
N HIS A 255 16.19 0.92 -40.82
CA HIS A 255 14.81 0.51 -40.53
C HIS A 255 14.08 0.10 -41.83
N THR A 256 13.86 -1.19 -42.03
CA THR A 256 13.01 -1.70 -43.12
C THR A 256 11.54 -1.45 -42.78
N PRO A 257 10.75 -0.76 -43.63
CA PRO A 257 9.33 -0.56 -43.37
C PRO A 257 8.55 -1.87 -43.48
N ILE A 258 7.72 -2.15 -42.48
CA ILE A 258 6.83 -3.31 -42.43
C ILE A 258 5.60 -3.02 -43.33
N PRO A 259 5.17 -3.95 -44.21
CA PRO A 259 3.97 -3.74 -45.03
C PRO A 259 2.70 -3.73 -44.17
N PRO A 260 1.67 -2.95 -44.53
CA PRO A 260 0.44 -2.84 -43.75
C PRO A 260 -0.37 -4.16 -43.77
N THR A 261 -0.85 -4.57 -42.59
CA THR A 261 -1.75 -5.71 -42.42
C THR A 261 -3.08 -5.49 -43.16
N PRO A 262 -3.62 -6.47 -43.90
CA PRO A 262 -4.90 -6.31 -44.59
C PRO A 262 -6.07 -6.19 -43.60
N THR A 263 -6.89 -5.16 -43.77
CA THR A 263 -8.11 -4.92 -42.99
C THR A 263 -9.12 -6.06 -43.20
N PRO A 264 -9.70 -6.66 -42.13
CA PRO A 264 -10.75 -7.66 -42.29
C PRO A 264 -12.05 -7.03 -42.81
N THR A 265 -12.60 -7.57 -43.89
CA THR A 265 -13.90 -7.16 -44.46
C THR A 265 -15.03 -7.50 -43.49
N PRO A 266 -15.95 -6.58 -43.16
CA PRO A 266 -17.10 -6.89 -42.31
C PRO A 266 -18.05 -7.86 -43.04
N ILE A 267 -18.35 -8.99 -42.40
CA ILE A 267 -19.39 -9.92 -42.86
C ILE A 267 -20.76 -9.29 -42.55
N GLY A 268 -21.55 -9.02 -43.59
CA GLY A 268 -22.87 -8.42 -43.45
C GLY A 268 -23.86 -9.34 -42.71
N VAL A 269 -24.45 -8.84 -41.63
CA VAL A 269 -25.51 -9.53 -40.90
C VAL A 269 -26.86 -9.25 -41.60
N PRO A 270 -27.63 -10.28 -42.01
CA PRO A 270 -28.97 -10.07 -42.55
C PRO A 270 -29.93 -9.59 -41.46
N THR A 271 -30.85 -8.69 -41.80
CA THR A 271 -31.80 -8.06 -40.87
C THR A 271 -33.19 -7.93 -41.53
N PRO A 272 -34.28 -7.96 -40.74
CA PRO A 272 -34.68 -9.02 -39.81
C PRO A 272 -35.61 -10.06 -40.48
#